data_AF-S3ZR54-F1
#
_entry.id   AF-S3ZR54-F1
#
_cell.length_a   1.000
_cell.length_b   1.000
_cell.length_c   1.000
_cell.angle_alpha   90.00
_cell.angle_beta   90.00
_cell.angle_gamma   90.00
#
_symmetry.space_group_name_H-M   'P 1'
#
loop_
_entity.id
_entity.type
_entity.pdbx_description
1 polymer ?
#
loop_
_entity_poly.entity_id
_entity_poly.type
_entity_poly.pdbx_seq_one_letter_code
_entity_poly.pdbx_strand_id
1 'polypeptide(L)'
;MATTDKPLTAVEALLAFARRVVDPPAAQALIDEATRELAGRHVVRADQHLVPLRFTVRRGRDVSGTSGLGDVADGVLWPDGTASVRWRGEHPSAVFWDRGRVSVEFIHGHQGATEIEFVDQDGERPAPVGEPAADPSAAPLALRRVVEIALNKPVPCPDCERTSACRCMTKRTAGRIDAVLGALAPWLKSGKDTAA
;
A
#
# COMPACT_ATOMS: atom_id res chain seq x y z
N MET A 1 11.26 -50.06 3.38
CA MET A 1 11.56 -48.65 3.68
C MET A 1 10.22 -47.95 3.86
N ALA A 2 9.84 -47.65 5.11
CA ALA A 2 8.56 -47.01 5.40
C ALA A 2 8.72 -45.50 5.22
N THR A 3 8.05 -44.92 4.22
CA THR A 3 7.85 -43.48 4.11
C THR A 3 6.92 -43.06 5.25
N THR A 4 7.48 -42.45 6.29
CA THR A 4 6.69 -41.78 7.32
C THR A 4 6.01 -40.58 6.68
N ASP A 5 4.73 -40.74 6.33
CA ASP A 5 3.90 -39.67 5.81
C ASP A 5 3.67 -38.68 6.97
N LYS A 6 4.30 -37.51 6.87
CA LYS A 6 4.16 -36.48 7.91
C LYS A 6 2.73 -35.95 7.83
N PRO A 7 1.97 -35.88 8.94
CA PRO A 7 0.61 -35.38 8.88
C PRO A 7 0.64 -33.93 8.38
N LEU A 8 -0.06 -33.69 7.27
CA LEU A 8 -0.20 -32.36 6.68
C LEU A 8 -0.88 -31.45 7.71
N THR A 9 -0.34 -30.25 7.87
CA THR A 9 -1.04 -29.17 8.56
C THR A 9 -2.34 -28.83 7.81
N ALA A 10 -3.31 -28.21 8.50
CA ALA A 10 -4.58 -27.82 7.89
C ALA A 10 -4.37 -26.95 6.63
N VAL A 11 -3.34 -26.09 6.64
CA VAL A 11 -2.95 -25.26 5.49
C VAL A 11 -2.43 -26.12 4.34
N GLU A 12 -1.53 -27.07 4.61
CA GLU A 12 -1.00 -27.98 3.59
C GLU A 12 -2.08 -28.88 2.99
N ALA A 13 -3.05 -29.32 3.80
CA ALA A 13 -4.21 -30.09 3.32
C ALA A 13 -5.14 -29.24 2.43
N LEU A 14 -5.39 -27.98 2.80
CA LEU A 14 -6.18 -27.04 2.00
C LEU A 14 -5.51 -26.70 0.67
N LEU A 15 -4.18 -26.48 0.69
CA LEU A 15 -3.36 -26.26 -0.50
C LEU A 15 -3.38 -27.48 -1.43
N ALA A 16 -3.23 -28.69 -0.87
CA ALA A 16 -3.30 -29.94 -1.63
C ALA A 16 -4.68 -30.16 -2.24
N PHE A 17 -5.76 -29.80 -1.54
CA PHE A 17 -7.11 -29.81 -2.08
C PHE A 17 -7.28 -28.79 -3.20
N ALA A 18 -6.91 -27.53 -2.99
CA ALA A 18 -7.01 -26.47 -4.00
C ALA A 18 -6.30 -26.84 -5.31
N ARG A 19 -5.11 -27.44 -5.23
CA ARG A 19 -4.33 -27.92 -6.38
C ARG A 19 -4.96 -29.09 -7.14
N ARG A 20 -5.88 -29.85 -6.53
CA ARG A 20 -6.59 -30.96 -7.20
C ARG A 20 -7.87 -30.50 -7.92
N VAL A 21 -8.47 -29.40 -7.46
CA VAL A 21 -9.79 -28.94 -7.93
C VAL A 21 -9.68 -27.73 -8.86
N VAL A 22 -8.56 -27.00 -8.81
CA VAL A 22 -8.28 -25.80 -9.58
C VAL A 22 -6.99 -25.99 -10.37
N ASP A 23 -6.94 -25.52 -11.61
CA ASP A 23 -5.71 -25.50 -12.43
C ASP A 23 -4.56 -24.85 -11.64
N PRO A 24 -3.32 -25.41 -11.63
CA PRO A 24 -2.26 -24.99 -10.73
C PRO A 24 -1.96 -23.47 -10.69
N PRO A 25 -1.98 -22.72 -11.80
CA PRO A 25 -1.86 -21.26 -11.79
C PRO A 25 -2.97 -20.57 -11.01
N ALA A 26 -4.22 -21.01 -11.16
CA ALA A 26 -5.35 -20.42 -10.47
C ALA A 26 -5.39 -20.78 -8.97
N ALA A 27 -4.99 -22.00 -8.60
CA ALA A 27 -4.73 -22.35 -7.20
C ALA A 27 -3.63 -21.46 -6.61
N GLN A 28 -2.59 -21.18 -7.39
CA GLN A 28 -1.48 -20.35 -6.94
C GLN A 28 -1.86 -18.89 -6.72
N ALA A 29 -2.64 -18.31 -7.62
CA ALA A 29 -3.16 -16.96 -7.49
C ALA A 29 -4.03 -16.78 -6.23
N LEU A 30 -4.87 -17.77 -5.89
CA LEU A 30 -5.70 -17.73 -4.68
C LEU A 30 -4.85 -17.70 -3.39
N ILE A 31 -3.73 -18.42 -3.38
CA ILE A 31 -2.81 -18.46 -2.23
C ILE A 31 -2.08 -17.11 -2.08
N ASP A 32 -1.64 -16.52 -3.20
CA ASP A 32 -0.99 -15.23 -3.18
C ASP A 32 -1.96 -14.13 -2.71
N GLU A 33 -3.22 -14.20 -3.14
CA GLU A 33 -4.26 -13.29 -2.67
C GLU A 33 -4.56 -13.46 -1.18
N ALA A 34 -4.75 -14.69 -0.71
CA ALA A 34 -4.96 -14.96 0.71
C ALA A 34 -3.76 -14.50 1.57
N THR A 35 -2.53 -14.65 1.06
CA THR A 35 -1.33 -14.18 1.75
C THR A 35 -1.28 -12.65 1.81
N ARG A 36 -1.66 -11.97 0.72
CA ARG A 36 -1.78 -10.51 0.67
C ARG A 36 -2.82 -10.03 1.68
N GLU A 37 -3.98 -10.68 1.76
CA GLU A 37 -5.06 -10.33 2.68
C GLU A 37 -4.68 -10.56 4.15
N LEU A 38 -4.11 -11.73 4.47
CA LEU A 38 -3.84 -12.12 5.85
C LEU A 38 -2.56 -11.51 6.42
N ALA A 39 -1.51 -11.39 5.60
CA ALA A 39 -0.20 -10.91 6.05
C ALA A 39 0.11 -9.48 5.59
N GLY A 40 -0.67 -8.91 4.69
CA GLY A 40 -0.37 -7.61 4.07
C GLY A 40 0.89 -7.63 3.19
N ARG A 41 1.36 -8.83 2.80
CA ARG A 41 2.62 -9.01 2.07
C ARG A 41 2.36 -9.40 0.62
N HIS A 42 3.07 -8.74 -0.28
CA HIS A 42 3.16 -9.19 -1.67
C HIS A 42 4.17 -10.33 -1.76
N VAL A 43 3.78 -11.47 -2.33
CA VAL A 43 4.70 -12.59 -2.54
C VAL A 43 5.26 -12.51 -3.95
N VAL A 44 6.58 -12.33 -4.04
CA VAL A 44 7.31 -12.45 -5.31
C VAL A 44 7.83 -13.86 -5.45
N ARG A 45 7.54 -14.48 -6.59
CA ARG A 45 7.95 -15.85 -6.89
C ARG A 45 9.19 -15.88 -7.78
N ALA A 46 9.97 -16.94 -7.65
CA ALA A 46 11.24 -17.08 -8.38
C ALA A 46 11.06 -17.14 -9.90
N ASP A 47 9.92 -17.61 -10.38
CA ASP A 47 9.54 -17.72 -11.79
C ASP A 47 9.02 -16.40 -12.39
N GLN A 48 8.76 -15.37 -11.59
CA GLN A 48 8.29 -14.07 -12.08
C GLN A 48 9.41 -13.22 -12.68
N HIS A 49 10.68 -13.61 -12.50
CA HIS A 49 11.86 -12.95 -13.08
C HIS A 49 11.88 -11.41 -12.92
N LEU A 50 11.36 -10.89 -11.80
CA LEU A 50 11.36 -9.46 -11.50
C LEU A 50 12.73 -9.01 -10.99
N VAL A 51 13.19 -7.84 -11.44
CA VAL A 51 14.46 -7.25 -11.03
C VAL A 51 14.26 -6.22 -9.91
N PRO A 52 15.11 -6.22 -8.87
CA PRO A 52 15.08 -5.17 -7.86
C PRO A 52 15.59 -3.84 -8.46
N LEU A 53 15.04 -2.72 -7.99
CA LEU A 53 15.41 -1.38 -8.46
C LEU A 53 16.34 -0.71 -7.46
N ARG A 54 17.53 -0.34 -7.88
CA ARG A 54 18.52 0.40 -7.09
C ARG A 54 18.20 1.88 -7.13
N PHE A 55 18.44 2.56 -6.01
CA PHE A 55 18.30 4.00 -5.90
C PHE A 55 19.34 4.62 -4.96
N THR A 56 19.55 5.92 -5.05
CA THR A 56 20.25 6.71 -4.03
C THR A 56 19.26 7.62 -3.30
N VAL A 57 19.56 7.92 -2.04
CA VAL A 57 18.88 8.94 -1.26
C VAL A 57 19.74 10.20 -1.35
N ARG A 58 19.28 11.19 -2.12
CA ARG A 58 20.01 12.43 -2.38
C ARG A 58 19.46 13.57 -1.53
N ARG A 59 20.34 14.24 -0.81
CA ARG A 59 20.01 15.36 0.07
C ARG A 59 20.44 16.68 -0.56
N GLY A 60 19.46 17.51 -0.92
CA GLY A 60 19.69 18.87 -1.43
C GLY A 60 19.88 19.91 -0.32
N ARG A 61 19.35 19.65 0.88
CA ARG A 61 19.52 20.52 2.05
C ARG A 61 19.72 19.70 3.33
N ASP A 62 20.80 19.95 4.06
CA ASP A 62 21.05 19.33 5.36
C ASP A 62 20.46 20.17 6.50
N VAL A 63 19.18 19.93 6.78
CA VAL A 63 18.47 20.57 7.89
C VAL A 63 19.01 20.16 9.27
N SER A 64 19.74 19.05 9.36
CA SER A 64 20.28 18.51 10.62
C SER A 64 21.70 18.97 10.94
N GLY A 65 22.44 19.42 9.92
CA GLY A 65 23.88 19.72 9.99
C GLY A 65 24.78 18.50 10.28
N THR A 66 24.22 17.29 10.30
CA THR A 66 24.93 16.07 10.75
C THR A 66 25.28 15.14 9.58
N SER A 67 24.51 15.17 8.50
CA SER A 67 24.57 14.14 7.45
C SER A 67 25.25 14.61 6.16
N GLY A 68 25.42 15.92 5.98
CA GLY A 68 25.93 16.51 4.76
C GLY A 68 24.92 16.53 3.61
N LEU A 69 25.41 16.95 2.45
CA LEU A 69 24.67 17.07 1.19
C LEU A 69 25.08 15.97 0.21
N GLY A 70 24.27 15.78 -0.84
CA GLY A 70 24.53 14.80 -1.89
C GLY A 70 23.96 13.42 -1.57
N ASP A 71 24.57 12.36 -2.11
CA ASP A 71 24.10 10.99 -1.91
C ASP A 71 24.48 10.50 -0.51
N VAL A 72 23.49 10.46 0.39
CA VAL A 72 23.66 10.11 1.80
C VAL A 72 23.34 8.64 2.09
N ALA A 73 22.66 7.95 1.18
CA ALA A 73 22.44 6.50 1.27
C ALA A 73 22.27 5.85 -0.11
N ASP A 74 22.53 4.54 -0.15
CA ASP A 74 22.15 3.65 -1.25
C ASP A 74 20.91 2.86 -0.85
N GLY A 75 20.09 2.48 -1.82
CA GLY A 75 18.88 1.73 -1.57
C GLY A 75 18.52 0.75 -2.66
N VAL A 76 17.71 -0.22 -2.28
CA VAL A 76 17.12 -1.22 -3.17
C VAL A 76 15.63 -1.29 -2.85
N LEU A 77 14.79 -1.10 -3.87
CA LEU A 77 13.36 -1.38 -3.84
C LEU A 77 13.16 -2.79 -4.39
N TRP A 78 12.66 -3.67 -3.55
CA TRP A 78 12.39 -5.05 -3.88
C TRP A 78 11.07 -5.17 -4.64
N PRO A 79 10.91 -6.18 -5.52
CA PRO A 79 9.65 -6.36 -6.27
C PRO A 79 8.44 -6.70 -5.39
N ASP A 80 8.64 -7.04 -4.12
CA ASP A 80 7.58 -7.25 -3.13
C ASP A 80 7.08 -5.93 -2.52
N GLY A 81 7.64 -4.80 -2.96
CA GLY A 81 7.30 -3.47 -2.49
C GLY A 81 8.04 -3.06 -1.22
N THR A 82 8.90 -3.89 -0.65
CA THR A 82 9.75 -3.53 0.49
C THR A 82 11.03 -2.84 0.03
N ALA A 83 11.73 -2.16 0.95
CA ALA A 83 12.97 -1.46 0.61
C ALA A 83 14.06 -1.71 1.63
N SER A 84 15.31 -1.74 1.19
CA SER A 84 16.50 -1.76 2.03
C SER A 84 17.33 -0.53 1.75
N VAL A 85 17.80 0.14 2.79
CA VAL A 85 18.61 1.37 2.70
C VAL A 85 19.90 1.20 3.49
N ARG A 86 21.02 1.59 2.89
CA ARG A 86 22.35 1.57 3.47
C ARG A 86 22.89 3.00 3.54
N TRP A 87 22.97 3.54 4.75
CA TRP A 87 23.50 4.89 5.00
C TRP A 87 25.01 4.95 4.80
N ARG A 88 25.47 5.99 4.10
CA ARG A 88 26.89 6.31 3.91
C ARG A 88 27.41 7.16 5.07
N GLY A 89 28.73 7.22 5.22
CA GLY A 89 29.40 8.01 6.26
C GLY A 89 30.20 7.16 7.25
N GLU A 90 30.73 7.82 8.29
CA GLU A 90 31.63 7.22 9.28
C GLU A 90 30.96 6.15 10.15
N HIS A 91 29.65 6.26 10.37
CA HIS A 91 28.85 5.31 11.15
C HIS A 91 27.73 4.72 10.30
N PRO A 92 28.08 3.82 9.37
CA PRO A 92 27.15 3.45 8.32
C PRO A 92 26.18 2.37 8.86
N SER A 93 24.87 2.60 8.76
CA SER A 93 23.81 1.65 9.16
C SER A 93 22.98 1.10 7.98
N ALA A 94 22.30 -0.04 8.19
CA ALA A 94 21.37 -0.63 7.23
C ALA A 94 19.97 -0.71 7.85
N VAL A 95 18.94 -0.35 7.09
CA VAL A 95 17.55 -0.33 7.54
C VAL A 95 16.66 -1.02 6.51
N PHE A 96 15.71 -1.81 7.00
CA PHE A 96 14.68 -2.44 6.19
C PHE A 96 13.33 -1.75 6.42
N TRP A 97 12.60 -1.52 5.33
CA TRP A 97 11.30 -0.87 5.31
C TRP A 97 10.27 -1.81 4.69
N ASP A 98 9.37 -2.31 5.52
CA ASP A 98 8.28 -3.21 5.15
C ASP A 98 7.24 -2.55 4.23
N ARG A 99 7.10 -1.22 4.28
CA ARG A 99 6.25 -0.43 3.36
C ARG A 99 7.07 0.25 2.26
N GLY A 100 8.32 -0.16 2.08
CA GLY A 100 9.18 0.26 0.99
C GLY A 100 9.43 1.76 0.91
N ARG A 101 9.43 2.27 -0.32
CA ARG A 101 9.79 3.65 -0.67
C ARG A 101 9.00 4.68 0.13
N VAL A 102 7.71 4.44 0.35
CA VAL A 102 6.82 5.39 1.04
C VAL A 102 7.32 5.67 2.47
N SER A 103 7.77 4.65 3.19
CA SER A 103 8.35 4.86 4.54
C SER A 103 9.68 5.61 4.48
N VAL A 104 10.52 5.33 3.48
CA VAL A 104 11.79 6.04 3.29
C VAL A 104 11.52 7.53 3.07
N GLU A 105 10.60 7.87 2.16
CA GLU A 105 10.25 9.26 1.84
C GLU A 105 9.54 9.96 2.99
N PHE A 106 8.65 9.26 3.70
CA PHE A 106 7.93 9.83 4.84
C PHE A 106 8.88 10.24 5.97
N ILE A 107 9.87 9.40 6.28
CA ILE A 107 10.80 9.65 7.39
C ILE A 107 11.96 10.57 6.94
N HIS A 108 12.49 10.37 5.74
CA HIS A 108 13.73 11.02 5.29
C HIS A 108 13.55 12.09 4.23
N GLY A 109 12.37 12.24 3.63
CA GLY A 109 12.13 13.21 2.56
C GLY A 109 12.19 14.67 3.01
N HIS A 110 11.95 14.93 4.31
CA HIS A 110 12.08 16.26 4.94
C HIS A 110 11.49 17.41 4.10
N GLN A 111 10.22 17.27 3.67
CA GLN A 111 9.53 18.28 2.82
C GLN A 111 10.26 18.62 1.52
N GLY A 112 10.89 17.63 0.88
CA GLY A 112 11.64 17.80 -0.37
C GLY A 112 13.11 18.17 -0.18
N ALA A 113 13.62 18.24 1.06
CA ALA A 113 15.04 18.44 1.28
C ALA A 113 15.88 17.20 0.94
N THR A 114 15.25 16.04 0.82
CA THR A 114 15.88 14.78 0.40
C THR A 114 14.95 14.02 -0.55
N GLU A 115 15.51 13.48 -1.62
CA GLU A 115 14.78 12.81 -2.70
C GLU A 115 15.38 11.42 -2.97
N ILE A 116 14.59 10.57 -3.62
CA ILE A 116 15.03 9.24 -4.07
C ILE A 116 15.26 9.28 -5.57
N GLU A 117 16.46 8.91 -6.01
CA GLU A 117 16.83 8.82 -7.42
C GLU A 117 17.15 7.38 -7.81
N PHE A 118 16.45 6.84 -8.81
CA PHE A 118 16.72 5.49 -9.29
C PHE A 118 17.93 5.48 -10.23
N VAL A 119 18.86 4.54 -9.99
CA VAL A 119 20.11 4.42 -10.75
C VAL A 119 20.00 3.49 -11.96
N ASP A 120 18.96 2.68 -12.03
CA ASP A 120 18.77 1.67 -13.09
C ASP A 120 18.06 2.20 -14.36
N GLN A 121 18.05 3.52 -14.60
CA GLN A 121 17.23 4.13 -15.65
C GLN A 121 17.73 3.99 -17.10
N ASP A 122 18.78 3.20 -17.38
CA ASP A 122 19.30 3.00 -18.75
C ASP A 122 19.00 1.63 -19.38
N GLY A 123 18.10 0.81 -18.81
CA GLY A 123 17.73 -0.47 -19.42
C GLY A 123 16.37 -0.95 -18.97
N GLU A 124 15.37 -0.77 -19.83
CA GLU A 124 14.01 -1.29 -19.68
C GLU A 124 13.28 -0.76 -18.44
N ARG A 125 12.77 0.49 -18.54
CA ARG A 125 11.55 0.85 -17.80
C ARG A 125 10.49 -0.14 -18.31
N PRO A 126 9.93 -1.05 -17.50
CA PRO A 126 8.67 -1.68 -17.89
C PRO A 126 7.75 -0.50 -18.13
N ALA A 127 7.19 -0.39 -19.34
CA ALA A 127 6.25 0.67 -19.66
C ALA A 127 5.31 0.83 -18.47
N PRO A 128 5.01 2.05 -18.00
CA PRO A 128 4.00 2.22 -16.97
C PRO A 128 2.81 1.40 -17.45
N VAL A 129 2.49 0.32 -16.75
CA VAL A 129 1.26 -0.42 -16.96
C VAL A 129 0.23 0.67 -16.85
N GLY A 130 -0.33 1.07 -17.99
CA GLY A 130 -1.07 2.32 -18.11
C GLY A 130 -2.00 2.39 -16.93
N GLU A 131 -1.99 3.52 -16.22
CA GLU A 131 -2.79 3.71 -15.00
C GLU A 131 -4.08 2.94 -15.18
N PRO A 132 -4.29 1.82 -14.45
CA PRO A 132 -5.47 1.03 -14.66
C PRO A 132 -6.60 2.00 -14.44
N ALA A 133 -7.40 2.22 -15.50
CA ALA A 133 -8.53 3.14 -15.47
C ALA A 133 -9.25 2.88 -14.15
N ALA A 134 -9.23 3.89 -13.27
CA ALA A 134 -9.41 3.72 -11.83
C ALA A 134 -10.51 2.70 -11.54
N ASP A 135 -10.10 1.48 -11.22
CA ASP A 135 -11.05 0.46 -10.81
C ASP A 135 -11.67 1.01 -9.52
N PRO A 136 -12.99 1.22 -9.45
CA PRO A 136 -13.64 1.62 -8.20
C PRO A 136 -13.39 0.58 -7.08
N SER A 137 -12.95 -0.63 -7.46
CA SER A 137 -12.47 -1.67 -6.57
C SER A 137 -10.98 -1.55 -6.14
N ALA A 138 -10.19 -0.68 -6.78
CA ALA A 138 -8.82 -0.37 -6.41
C ALA A 138 -8.71 0.85 -5.47
N ALA A 139 -9.84 1.42 -5.02
CA ALA A 139 -9.83 2.45 -3.97
C ALA A 139 -9.00 1.94 -2.77
N PRO A 140 -8.01 2.71 -2.28
CA PRO A 140 -7.21 2.30 -1.13
C PRO A 140 -8.14 1.85 0.00
N LEU A 141 -7.81 0.75 0.69
CA LEU A 141 -8.62 0.22 1.79
C LEU A 141 -9.01 1.30 2.82
N ALA A 142 -8.12 2.28 3.03
CA ALA A 142 -8.38 3.46 3.83
C ALA A 142 -9.60 4.28 3.34
N LEU A 143 -9.71 4.55 2.03
CA LEU A 143 -10.82 5.29 1.44
C LEU A 143 -12.13 4.50 1.54
N ARG A 144 -12.09 3.20 1.24
CA ARG A 144 -13.26 2.31 1.37
C ARG A 144 -13.79 2.28 2.80
N ARG A 145 -12.90 2.13 3.78
CA ARG A 145 -13.25 2.09 5.20
C ARG A 145 -13.79 3.43 5.70
N VAL A 146 -13.26 4.54 5.21
CA VAL A 146 -13.78 5.89 5.50
C VAL A 146 -15.21 6.06 4.96
N VAL A 147 -15.49 5.61 3.73
CA VAL A 147 -16.83 5.66 3.15
C VAL A 147 -17.80 4.75 3.91
N GLU A 148 -17.39 3.53 4.24
CA GLU A 148 -18.22 2.58 5.01
C GLU A 148 -18.60 3.14 6.40
N ILE A 149 -17.65 3.74 7.11
CA ILE A 149 -17.91 4.39 8.40
C ILE A 149 -18.89 5.57 8.21
N ALA A 150 -18.72 6.37 7.17
CA ALA A 150 -19.60 7.52 6.90
C ALA A 150 -21.03 7.09 6.56
N LEU A 151 -21.21 6.01 5.79
CA LEU A 151 -22.52 5.46 5.44
C LEU A 151 -23.29 4.94 6.67
N ASN A 152 -22.56 4.39 7.64
CA ASN A 152 -23.12 3.85 8.89
C ASN A 152 -23.22 4.88 10.02
N LYS A 153 -22.69 6.10 9.83
CA LYS A 153 -22.75 7.15 10.85
C LYS A 153 -24.21 7.56 11.11
N PRO A 154 -24.65 7.65 12.37
CA PRO A 154 -25.99 8.13 12.68
C PRO A 154 -26.19 9.58 12.20
N VAL A 155 -27.19 9.81 11.35
CA VAL A 155 -27.56 11.13 10.83
C VAL A 155 -28.82 11.61 11.55
N PRO A 156 -28.85 12.84 12.10
CA PRO A 156 -30.02 13.39 12.77
C PRO A 156 -31.20 13.58 11.78
N CYS A 157 -32.42 13.38 12.27
CA CYS A 157 -33.63 13.74 11.51
C CYS A 157 -33.70 15.26 11.35
N PRO A 158 -33.99 15.82 10.16
CA PRO A 158 -34.11 17.26 9.99
C PRO A 158 -35.28 17.87 10.77
N ASP A 159 -36.32 17.10 11.07
CA ASP A 159 -37.54 17.64 11.72
C ASP A 159 -37.54 17.48 13.25
N CYS A 160 -36.74 16.55 13.79
CA CYS A 160 -36.76 16.25 15.22
C CYS A 160 -35.39 15.89 15.82
N GLU A 161 -34.32 16.02 15.05
CA GLU A 161 -32.91 15.86 15.45
C GLU A 161 -32.50 14.46 15.96
N ARG A 162 -33.45 13.54 16.15
CA ARG A 162 -33.15 12.18 16.59
C ARG A 162 -32.28 11.45 15.57
N THR A 163 -31.21 10.85 16.05
CA THR A 163 -30.30 10.01 15.27
C THR A 163 -30.81 8.57 15.15
N SER A 164 -31.63 8.10 16.10
CA SER A 164 -32.36 6.82 16.03
C SER A 164 -33.65 6.93 15.20
N ALA A 165 -34.35 5.81 14.98
CA ALA A 165 -35.63 5.79 14.26
C ALA A 165 -36.65 6.77 14.89
N CYS A 166 -37.33 7.56 14.05
CA CYS A 166 -38.29 8.58 14.47
C CYS A 166 -39.60 8.50 13.68
N ARG A 167 -40.68 9.09 14.20
CA ARG A 167 -42.00 9.09 13.56
C ARG A 167 -42.16 10.09 12.41
N CYS A 168 -41.19 11.01 12.22
CA CYS A 168 -41.26 12.02 11.16
C CYS A 168 -41.31 11.43 9.74
N MET A 169 -40.84 10.19 9.56
CA MET A 169 -40.72 9.50 8.26
C MET A 169 -39.93 10.24 7.16
N THR A 170 -39.36 11.40 7.48
CA THR A 170 -38.54 12.20 6.57
C THR A 170 -37.23 11.50 6.22
N LYS A 171 -36.88 11.56 4.94
CA LYS A 171 -35.64 10.99 4.42
C LYS A 171 -34.45 11.79 4.94
N ARG A 172 -33.41 11.07 5.38
CA ARG A 172 -32.14 11.66 5.87
C ARG A 172 -31.05 11.70 4.80
N THR A 173 -31.44 11.71 3.53
CA THR A 173 -30.50 11.59 2.39
C THR A 173 -29.51 12.76 2.36
N ALA A 174 -29.96 14.00 2.59
CA ALA A 174 -29.08 15.18 2.61
C ALA A 174 -27.98 15.06 3.68
N GLY A 175 -28.35 14.82 4.94
CA GLY A 175 -27.36 14.67 6.01
C GLY A 175 -26.43 13.45 5.85
N ARG A 176 -26.88 12.40 5.13
CA ARG A 176 -26.00 11.28 4.76
C ARG A 176 -25.01 11.66 3.66
N ILE A 177 -25.44 12.45 2.67
CA ILE A 177 -24.56 13.01 1.65
C ILE A 177 -23.51 13.90 2.32
N ASP A 178 -23.91 14.77 3.25
CA ASP A 178 -22.99 15.64 3.99
C ASP A 178 -21.97 14.85 4.82
N ALA A 179 -22.39 13.76 5.46
CA ALA A 179 -21.51 12.87 6.21
C ALA A 179 -20.44 12.22 5.31
N VAL A 180 -20.83 11.78 4.11
CA VAL A 180 -19.90 11.18 3.13
C VAL A 180 -18.97 12.24 2.55
N LEU A 181 -19.49 13.41 2.12
CA LEU A 181 -18.67 14.50 1.59
C LEU A 181 -17.66 15.02 2.61
N GLY A 182 -18.07 15.16 3.88
CA GLY A 182 -17.18 15.55 4.97
C GLY A 182 -16.07 14.53 5.23
N ALA A 183 -16.38 13.23 5.13
CA ALA A 183 -15.40 12.17 5.27
C ALA A 183 -14.39 12.13 4.11
N LEU A 184 -14.83 12.49 2.90
CA LEU A 184 -13.99 12.52 1.69
C LEU A 184 -13.20 13.83 1.53
N ALA A 185 -13.54 14.90 2.24
CA ALA A 185 -12.95 16.22 2.08
C ALA A 185 -11.40 16.25 2.12
N PRO A 186 -10.70 15.48 2.98
CA PRO A 186 -9.22 15.44 2.96
C PRO A 186 -8.63 14.90 1.65
N TRP A 187 -9.29 13.92 1.03
CA TRP A 187 -8.88 13.33 -0.24
C TRP A 187 -9.21 14.24 -1.43
N LEU A 188 -10.35 14.94 -1.38
CA LEU A 188 -10.74 15.90 -2.42
C LEU A 188 -9.84 17.15 -2.46
N LYS A 189 -9.31 17.58 -1.32
CA LYS A 189 -8.35 18.71 -1.25
C LYS A 189 -6.98 18.36 -1.82
N SER A 190 -6.52 17.13 -1.59
CA SER A 190 -5.21 16.65 -2.06
C SER A 190 -5.11 16.54 -3.60
N GLY A 191 -6.24 16.50 -4.33
CA GLY A 191 -6.26 16.48 -5.80
C GLY A 191 -6.23 17.85 -6.47
N LYS A 192 -6.31 18.97 -5.72
CA LYS A 192 -6.23 20.32 -6.30
C LYS A 192 -4.80 20.87 -6.39
N ASP A 193 -3.86 20.30 -5.65
CA ASP A 193 -2.47 20.76 -5.62
C ASP A 193 -1.58 20.10 -6.70
N THR A 194 -2.18 19.27 -7.58
CA THR A 194 -1.50 18.59 -8.70
C THR A 194 -1.89 19.14 -10.08
N ALA A 195 -2.66 20.23 -10.14
CA ALA A 195 -3.14 20.85 -11.37
C ALA A 195 -2.63 22.30 -11.58
N ALA A 196 -1.37 22.58 -11.20
CA ALA A 196 -0.68 23.84 -11.48
C ALA A 196 0.71 23.57 -12.07
#